data_AF-A0AAU2Y456-F1
#
_entry.id   AF-A0AAU2Y456-F1
#
_cell.length_a   1.000
_cell.length_b   1.000
_cell.length_c   1.000
_cell.angle_alpha   90.00
_cell.angle_beta   90.00
_cell.angle_gamma   90.00
#
_symmetry.space_group_name_H-M   'P 1'
#
loop_
_entity.id
_entity.type
_entity.pdbx_description
1 polymer ?
#
loop_
_entity_poly.entity_id
_entity_poly.type
_entity_poly.pdbx_seq_one_letter_code
_entity_poly.pdbx_strand_id
1 'polypeptide(L)'
;MNTSRSRVGTWRGAALAVLLTAGALTAAAPQAQGDGARTETPVASTHPADGVSESVVRVKVPLPQSFGARPGACDWLSYLRYRAADGPSASADADRILVAQPGILEGAGAFDSVARNTVAQAAEHGRHIEFWALDRRSNCLEDPTGIASGDQHTAVDYYYRGKQVGGRTFAGFVGNEQLGWMAKLGIEQTVRDEYDLLTAELPDQAVRRSKVLCGGHSLGGVITGYFAAADFDGDPATTADAGQNQCAGYFALDTTISTSLADLSGSMPDDTNLPDIGLGYTAVQAGLDSGVLSRSLSAPVLLNPETMTLLAIAGLGAVRAPDAEADLPSYLPSNANIETTNRFLFSKDTATFLTGSPAVKDFRLTNAAVLGALMDDNSVPLAFLQSSVGLFDGGPVTDKNFPAANGSSTQPQLFGVEYKAIPAQPHGPLYTWRNYDRVGDADDPGYRSADGTPFTNASKEVTDIHELARSMGEQPLDFTEQYFPTKLVTDIEFATSPQVKQLVVHPEGLTANPTLTVLAGDGLLAGRAPWDLHPVIAPGYQHLDVLTAAPVQNDGRPEIVSSNLAAFARTPQ
;
A
#
# COMPACT_ATOMS: atom_id res chain seq x y z
N MET A 1 -49.89 32.12 71.56
CA MET A 1 -50.88 31.02 71.43
C MET A 1 -50.47 30.15 70.26
N ASN A 2 -50.51 28.83 70.47
CA ASN A 2 -50.19 27.69 69.57
C ASN A 2 -48.72 27.59 69.09
N THR A 3 -47.78 26.87 69.73
CA THR A 3 -47.58 25.39 69.82
C THR A 3 -47.83 24.68 68.49
N SER A 4 -46.90 23.95 67.85
CA SER A 4 -46.12 22.83 68.39
C SER A 4 -45.19 22.24 67.32
N ARG A 5 -43.93 21.93 67.71
CA ARG A 5 -43.09 20.73 67.39
C ARG A 5 -42.76 20.44 65.90
N SER A 6 -41.61 19.91 65.50
CA SER A 6 -40.57 19.08 66.14
C SER A 6 -39.32 19.09 65.23
N ARG A 7 -38.14 19.37 65.81
CA ARG A 7 -37.01 18.45 66.09
C ARG A 7 -36.00 18.29 64.95
N VAL A 8 -34.81 18.87 65.12
CA VAL A 8 -33.53 18.28 65.63
C VAL A 8 -32.72 17.87 64.41
N GLY A 9 -31.59 18.48 64.08
CA GLY A 9 -30.36 18.66 64.86
C GLY A 9 -29.24 18.16 63.92
N THR A 10 -28.03 18.69 63.84
CA THR A 10 -27.19 19.29 64.87
C THR A 10 -25.95 19.89 64.19
N TRP A 11 -25.62 21.13 64.58
CA TRP A 11 -24.30 21.61 65.02
C TRP A 11 -23.16 21.68 63.99
N ARG A 12 -22.75 22.89 63.60
CA ARG A 12 -21.80 23.81 64.28
C ARG A 12 -20.34 23.40 64.07
N GLY A 13 -19.55 24.36 63.60
CA GLY A 13 -18.13 24.42 63.92
C GLY A 13 -17.26 24.89 62.77
N ALA A 14 -17.11 26.21 62.67
CA ALA A 14 -16.04 26.82 61.90
C ALA A 14 -14.68 26.54 62.55
N ALA A 15 -13.64 26.34 61.76
CA ALA A 15 -12.28 26.83 62.02
C ALA A 15 -11.38 26.63 60.79
N LEU A 16 -10.67 27.70 60.39
CA LEU A 16 -9.48 27.65 59.56
C LEU A 16 -8.39 26.80 60.21
N ALA A 17 -7.66 26.02 59.40
CA ALA A 17 -6.26 25.69 59.66
C ALA A 17 -5.53 25.37 58.35
N VAL A 18 -4.39 26.05 58.17
CA VAL A 18 -3.33 25.78 57.19
C VAL A 18 -2.66 24.45 57.52
N LEU A 19 -2.33 23.62 56.52
CA LEU A 19 -1.23 22.64 56.60
C LEU A 19 -0.80 22.12 55.22
N LEU A 20 0.51 22.10 55.03
CA LEU A 20 1.25 21.52 53.90
C LEU A 20 1.06 20.00 53.81
N THR A 21 0.96 19.46 52.59
CA THR A 21 1.32 18.06 52.30
C THR A 21 2.06 17.95 50.98
N ALA A 22 3.21 17.29 51.06
CA ALA A 22 4.08 16.89 49.97
C ALA A 22 3.46 15.80 49.08
N GLY A 23 3.89 15.78 47.81
CA GLY A 23 4.17 14.57 47.03
C GLY A 23 3.07 13.55 46.79
N ALA A 24 2.52 13.55 45.58
CA ALA A 24 2.28 12.33 44.81
C ALA A 24 2.25 12.71 43.32
N LEU A 25 3.28 12.28 42.58
CA LEU A 25 3.22 12.12 41.13
C LEU A 25 2.17 11.04 40.85
N THR A 26 0.94 11.46 40.57
CA THR A 26 -0.07 10.56 40.03
C THR A 26 0.24 10.35 38.56
N ALA A 27 0.77 9.15 38.26
CA ALA A 27 0.77 8.60 36.92
C ALA A 27 -0.64 8.79 36.31
N ALA A 28 -0.69 9.45 35.16
CA ALA A 28 -1.91 9.56 34.38
C ALA A 28 -2.28 8.15 33.90
N ALA A 29 -3.36 7.61 34.43
CA ALA A 29 -4.00 6.44 33.85
C ALA A 29 -4.55 6.81 32.45
N PRO A 30 -4.45 5.93 31.43
CA PRO A 30 -5.02 6.23 30.12
C PRO A 30 -6.54 6.35 30.25
N GLN A 31 -7.07 7.53 29.93
CA GLN A 31 -8.51 7.73 29.77
C GLN A 31 -9.00 6.91 28.59
N ALA A 32 -10.12 6.22 28.77
CA ALA A 32 -10.94 5.69 27.69
C ALA A 32 -11.09 6.76 26.58
N GLN A 33 -10.70 6.43 25.34
CA GLN A 33 -10.88 7.33 24.19
C GLN A 33 -12.33 7.80 24.12
N GLY A 34 -12.53 9.11 24.10
CA GLY A 34 -13.84 9.71 23.85
C GLY A 34 -14.23 9.60 22.37
N ASP A 35 -15.55 9.66 22.10
CA ASP A 35 -16.24 9.53 20.80
C ASP A 35 -15.74 10.45 19.64
N GLY A 36 -14.69 11.28 19.85
CA GLY A 36 -14.10 12.16 18.84
C GLY A 36 -12.64 11.85 18.47
N ALA A 37 -12.05 10.78 19.01
CA ALA A 37 -10.65 10.40 18.77
C ALA A 37 -10.48 9.20 17.82
N ARG A 38 -11.57 8.50 17.48
CA ARG A 38 -11.59 7.33 16.60
C ARG A 38 -12.87 7.31 15.77
N THR A 39 -12.78 6.95 14.49
CA THR A 39 -13.94 6.67 13.64
C THR A 39 -13.73 5.37 12.89
N GLU A 40 -14.80 4.60 12.67
CA GLU A 40 -14.78 3.39 11.86
C GLU A 40 -15.97 3.44 10.90
N THR A 41 -15.69 3.37 9.60
CA THR A 41 -16.70 3.47 8.55
C THR A 41 -16.65 2.21 7.68
N PRO A 42 -17.76 1.48 7.52
CA PRO A 42 -17.82 0.32 6.62
C PRO A 42 -17.44 0.70 5.19
N VAL A 43 -16.68 -0.15 4.53
CA VAL A 43 -16.38 -0.02 3.09
C VAL A 43 -17.48 -0.73 2.31
N ALA A 44 -18.03 -0.03 1.32
CA ALA A 44 -18.91 -0.65 0.34
C ALA A 44 -18.04 -1.21 -0.79
N SER A 45 -18.19 -2.50 -1.08
CA SER A 45 -17.44 -3.16 -2.16
C SER A 45 -18.37 -4.07 -2.96
N THR A 46 -18.08 -4.23 -4.26
CA THR A 46 -18.76 -5.18 -5.14
C THR A 46 -18.26 -6.62 -4.97
N HIS A 47 -17.33 -6.87 -4.06
CA HIS A 47 -16.84 -8.22 -3.78
C HIS A 47 -18.01 -9.14 -3.39
N PRO A 48 -18.13 -10.37 -3.95
CA PRO A 48 -19.11 -11.35 -3.49
C PRO A 48 -18.87 -11.64 -2.01
N ALA A 49 -19.92 -11.66 -1.19
CA ALA A 49 -19.81 -11.84 0.26
C ALA A 49 -19.04 -13.12 0.61
N ASP A 50 -17.78 -12.93 0.99
CA ASP A 50 -16.74 -13.91 1.33
C ASP A 50 -16.71 -14.21 2.84
N GLY A 51 -17.67 -13.68 3.59
CA GLY A 51 -17.63 -13.71 5.04
C GLY A 51 -16.60 -12.75 5.64
N VAL A 52 -16.07 -11.78 4.88
CA VAL A 52 -15.17 -10.73 5.36
C VAL A 52 -15.89 -9.39 5.43
N SER A 53 -15.76 -8.72 6.57
CA SER A 53 -16.18 -7.33 6.76
C SER A 53 -14.99 -6.41 6.63
N GLU A 54 -15.18 -5.31 5.91
CA GLU A 54 -14.16 -4.30 5.65
C GLU A 54 -14.61 -2.92 6.18
N SER A 55 -13.69 -2.18 6.77
CA SER A 55 -13.92 -0.81 7.24
C SER A 55 -12.66 0.04 7.18
N VAL A 56 -12.82 1.34 6.99
CA VAL A 56 -11.75 2.31 7.24
C VAL A 56 -11.82 2.72 8.69
N VAL A 57 -10.75 2.50 9.44
CA VAL A 57 -10.58 3.03 10.78
C VAL A 57 -9.66 4.24 10.72
N ARG A 58 -10.00 5.29 11.47
CA ARG A 58 -9.17 6.49 11.63
C ARG A 58 -9.01 6.82 13.10
N VAL A 59 -7.79 7.11 13.51
CA VAL A 59 -7.42 7.45 14.89
C VAL A 59 -6.72 8.80 14.90
N LYS A 60 -7.14 9.68 15.81
CA LYS A 60 -6.54 11.02 15.92
C LYS A 60 -5.22 10.93 16.70
N VAL A 61 -4.12 11.06 15.97
CA VAL A 61 -2.75 11.08 16.49
C VAL A 61 -2.04 12.30 15.89
N PRO A 62 -2.13 13.49 16.53
CA PRO A 62 -1.58 14.71 15.98
C PRO A 62 -0.05 14.69 15.91
N LEU A 63 0.51 15.20 14.82
CA LEU A 63 1.96 15.40 14.73
C LEU A 63 2.41 16.50 15.71
N PRO A 64 3.65 16.44 16.22
CA PRO A 64 4.23 17.51 17.02
C PRO A 64 4.19 18.87 16.30
N GLN A 65 4.14 19.97 17.07
CA GLN A 65 4.18 21.33 16.51
C GLN A 65 5.44 21.60 15.67
N SER A 66 6.54 20.87 15.91
CA SER A 66 7.78 20.98 15.17
C SER A 66 7.63 20.65 13.67
N PHE A 67 6.59 19.94 13.25
CA PHE A 67 6.29 19.69 11.83
C PHE A 67 5.77 20.93 11.10
N GLY A 68 5.39 21.98 11.82
CA GLY A 68 4.88 23.21 11.23
C GLY A 68 3.44 23.08 10.72
N ALA A 69 3.05 24.02 9.85
CA ALA A 69 1.71 24.10 9.30
C ALA A 69 1.44 22.95 8.32
N ARG A 70 0.25 22.35 8.44
CA ARG A 70 -0.22 21.20 7.65
C ARG A 70 -1.75 21.14 7.68
N PRO A 71 -2.40 20.40 6.77
CA PRO A 71 -3.83 20.15 6.84
C PRO A 71 -4.22 19.39 8.12
N GLY A 72 -5.33 19.77 8.75
CA GLY A 72 -5.79 19.09 9.97
C GLY A 72 -6.20 17.63 9.76
N ALA A 73 -6.45 17.21 8.52
CA ALA A 73 -6.66 15.81 8.16
C ALA A 73 -5.41 14.95 8.42
N CYS A 74 -4.22 15.53 8.34
CA CYS A 74 -2.94 14.85 8.52
C CYS A 74 -2.55 14.62 9.99
N ASP A 75 -3.41 15.03 10.93
CA ASP A 75 -3.34 14.66 12.36
C ASP A 75 -4.12 13.37 12.67
N TRP A 76 -4.56 12.66 11.63
CA TRP A 76 -5.22 11.37 11.73
C TRP A 76 -4.36 10.31 11.05
N LEU A 77 -4.30 9.14 11.68
CA LEU A 77 -3.79 7.92 11.09
C LEU A 77 -4.98 7.07 10.65
N SER A 78 -4.83 6.34 9.55
CA SER A 78 -5.89 5.50 9.01
C SER A 78 -5.38 4.09 8.71
N TYR A 79 -6.28 3.13 8.66
CA TYR A 79 -6.00 1.78 8.15
C TYR A 79 -7.28 1.15 7.60
N LEU A 80 -7.13 0.24 6.63
CA LEU A 80 -8.20 -0.67 6.23
C LEU A 80 -8.20 -1.86 7.18
N ARG A 81 -9.35 -2.15 7.77
CA ARG A 81 -9.57 -3.25 8.70
C ARG A 81 -10.43 -4.32 8.01
N TYR A 82 -9.85 -5.50 7.83
CA TYR A 82 -10.51 -6.69 7.35
C TYR A 82 -10.67 -7.67 8.51
N ARG A 83 -11.88 -8.20 8.71
CA ARG A 83 -12.17 -9.19 9.76
C ARG A 83 -13.23 -10.17 9.30
N ALA A 84 -13.25 -11.37 9.88
CA ALA A 84 -14.35 -12.30 9.68
C ALA A 84 -15.67 -11.64 10.12
N ALA A 85 -16.71 -11.73 9.30
CA ALA A 85 -18.00 -11.08 9.52
C ALA A 85 -18.71 -11.64 10.77
N ASP A 86 -18.53 -12.94 11.03
CA ASP A 86 -18.99 -13.64 12.23
C ASP A 86 -17.97 -13.63 13.39
N GLY A 87 -16.79 -13.04 13.16
CA GLY A 87 -15.76 -12.83 14.18
C GLY A 87 -16.11 -11.71 15.17
N PRO A 88 -15.28 -11.54 16.22
CA PRO A 88 -15.50 -10.50 17.23
C PRO A 88 -15.47 -9.10 16.61
N SER A 89 -16.25 -8.19 17.19
CA SER A 89 -16.25 -6.78 16.77
C SER A 89 -15.08 -5.98 17.34
N ALA A 90 -14.57 -6.37 18.50
CA ALA A 90 -13.42 -5.72 19.14
C ALA A 90 -12.13 -6.43 18.73
N SER A 91 -11.16 -5.68 18.22
CA SER A 91 -9.90 -6.26 17.74
C SER A 91 -9.10 -6.98 18.81
N ALA A 92 -9.16 -6.50 20.05
CA ALA A 92 -8.51 -7.18 21.18
C ALA A 92 -9.04 -8.60 21.41
N ASP A 93 -10.23 -8.94 20.94
CA ASP A 93 -10.85 -10.27 21.07
C ASP A 93 -10.53 -11.19 19.88
N ALA A 94 -9.96 -10.67 18.79
CA ALA A 94 -9.50 -11.50 17.66
C ALA A 94 -8.43 -12.51 18.10
N ASP A 95 -8.32 -13.62 17.39
CA ASP A 95 -7.28 -14.63 17.62
C ASP A 95 -5.88 -14.05 17.32
N ARG A 96 -5.78 -13.26 16.24
CA ARG A 96 -4.58 -12.54 15.78
C ARG A 96 -4.96 -11.29 15.03
N ILE A 97 -4.00 -10.38 14.92
CA ILE A 97 -4.10 -9.16 14.12
C ILE A 97 -2.82 -9.06 13.30
N LEU A 98 -2.93 -9.13 11.97
CA LEU A 98 -1.82 -8.84 11.06
C LEU A 98 -1.85 -7.35 10.77
N VAL A 99 -0.70 -6.67 10.89
CA VAL A 99 -0.55 -5.23 10.66
C VAL A 99 0.49 -5.05 9.59
N ALA A 100 0.05 -4.53 8.44
CA ALA A 100 0.84 -4.46 7.21
C ALA A 100 1.19 -3.02 6.85
N GLN A 101 2.49 -2.78 6.66
CA GLN A 101 3.04 -1.58 6.05
C GLN A 101 3.09 -1.74 4.53
N PRO A 102 2.67 -0.70 3.77
CA PRO A 102 2.76 -0.73 2.32
C PRO A 102 4.17 -0.41 1.80
N GLY A 103 4.39 -0.82 0.55
CA GLY A 103 5.59 -0.61 -0.26
C GLY A 103 5.84 0.85 -0.69
N ILE A 104 6.76 1.01 -1.65
CA ILE A 104 7.02 2.33 -2.26
C ILE A 104 5.87 2.68 -3.19
N LEU A 105 5.27 3.85 -3.01
CA LEU A 105 4.16 4.38 -3.81
C LEU A 105 2.90 3.48 -3.80
N GLU A 106 2.80 2.57 -2.82
CA GLU A 106 1.69 1.66 -2.62
C GLU A 106 0.85 2.13 -1.44
N GLY A 107 -0.47 2.11 -1.56
CA GLY A 107 -1.38 2.47 -0.49
C GLY A 107 -2.07 1.24 0.14
N ALA A 108 -2.84 1.49 1.19
CA ALA A 108 -3.52 0.43 1.94
C ALA A 108 -4.49 -0.40 1.08
N GLY A 109 -5.07 0.20 0.04
CA GLY A 109 -6.01 -0.46 -0.88
C GLY A 109 -5.40 -1.62 -1.66
N ALA A 110 -4.07 -1.66 -1.85
CA ALA A 110 -3.38 -2.74 -2.56
C ALA A 110 -3.45 -4.09 -1.82
N PHE A 111 -3.66 -4.08 -0.50
CA PHE A 111 -3.73 -5.30 0.32
C PHE A 111 -5.08 -6.02 0.26
N ASP A 112 -6.05 -5.50 -0.48
CA ASP A 112 -7.44 -5.96 -0.48
C ASP A 112 -7.60 -7.47 -0.71
N SER A 113 -7.02 -8.02 -1.78
CA SER A 113 -7.13 -9.46 -2.09
C SER A 113 -6.42 -10.31 -1.03
N VAL A 114 -5.13 -10.06 -0.74
CA VAL A 114 -4.40 -10.84 0.30
C VAL A 114 -5.05 -10.75 1.68
N ALA A 115 -5.57 -9.59 2.07
CA ALA A 115 -6.21 -9.40 3.38
C ALA A 115 -7.51 -10.21 3.49
N ARG A 116 -8.38 -10.13 2.47
CA ARG A 116 -9.63 -10.91 2.41
C ARG A 116 -9.35 -12.41 2.39
N ASN A 117 -8.46 -12.84 1.51
CA ASN A 117 -8.09 -14.24 1.35
C ASN A 117 -7.49 -14.80 2.65
N THR A 118 -6.61 -14.04 3.32
CA THR A 118 -6.01 -14.45 4.61
C THR A 118 -7.07 -14.60 5.70
N VAL A 119 -7.99 -13.64 5.82
CA VAL A 119 -9.06 -13.67 6.82
C VAL A 119 -10.04 -14.81 6.55
N ALA A 120 -10.47 -14.99 5.30
CA ALA A 120 -11.39 -16.04 4.90
C ALA A 120 -10.81 -17.43 5.18
N GLN A 121 -9.55 -17.68 4.79
CA GLN A 121 -8.89 -18.96 5.01
C GLN A 121 -8.68 -19.26 6.51
N ALA A 122 -8.36 -18.25 7.33
CA ALA A 122 -8.31 -18.44 8.77
C ALA A 122 -9.68 -18.83 9.36
N ALA A 123 -10.75 -18.19 8.87
CA ALA A 123 -12.13 -18.48 9.30
C ALA A 123 -12.58 -19.89 8.93
N GLU A 124 -12.17 -20.42 7.76
CA GLU A 124 -12.41 -21.82 7.37
C GLU A 124 -11.80 -22.83 8.36
N HIS A 125 -10.75 -22.42 9.07
CA HIS A 125 -10.11 -23.19 10.13
C HIS A 125 -10.58 -22.85 11.55
N GLY A 126 -11.71 -22.13 11.67
CA GLY A 126 -12.30 -21.76 12.95
C GLY A 126 -11.49 -20.72 13.74
N ARG A 127 -10.74 -19.86 13.04
CA ARG A 127 -9.98 -18.75 13.63
C ARG A 127 -10.50 -17.42 13.11
N HIS A 128 -10.74 -16.48 13.99
CA HIS A 128 -11.18 -15.14 13.62
C HIS A 128 -10.02 -14.18 13.82
N ILE A 129 -9.28 -13.94 12.73
CA ILE A 129 -8.18 -12.98 12.69
C ILE A 129 -8.64 -11.65 12.07
N GLU A 130 -7.83 -10.62 12.26
CA GLU A 130 -7.93 -9.36 11.54
C GLU A 130 -6.68 -9.11 10.70
N PHE A 131 -6.87 -8.38 9.60
CA PHE A 131 -5.79 -7.83 8.80
C PHE A 131 -5.96 -6.31 8.73
N TRP A 132 -4.92 -5.57 9.09
CA TRP A 132 -4.88 -4.11 9.10
C TRP A 132 -3.85 -3.65 8.07
N ALA A 133 -4.30 -3.08 6.96
CA ALA A 133 -3.42 -2.44 5.99
C ALA A 133 -3.29 -0.96 6.36
N LEU A 134 -2.09 -0.55 6.80
CA LEU A 134 -1.84 0.80 7.26
C LEU A 134 -1.81 1.80 6.10
N ASP A 135 -2.43 2.95 6.31
CA ASP A 135 -2.38 4.07 5.38
C ASP A 135 -1.24 5.01 5.78
N ARG A 136 -0.44 5.46 4.81
CA ARG A 136 0.65 6.38 5.12
C ARG A 136 0.06 7.75 5.47
N ARG A 137 0.57 8.37 6.53
CA ARG A 137 0.04 9.67 7.00
C ARG A 137 -0.10 10.73 5.91
N SER A 138 0.81 10.76 4.93
CA SER A 138 0.79 11.69 3.80
C SER A 138 -0.43 11.56 2.90
N ASN A 139 -1.10 10.40 2.88
CA ASN A 139 -2.29 10.15 2.07
C ASN A 139 -3.51 10.98 2.55
N CYS A 140 -3.40 11.62 3.73
CA CYS A 140 -4.29 12.70 4.16
C CYS A 140 -4.44 13.86 3.15
N LEU A 141 -3.48 14.00 2.22
CA LEU A 141 -3.45 15.03 1.19
C LEU A 141 -4.29 14.66 -0.04
N GLU A 142 -4.68 13.40 -0.18
CA GLU A 142 -5.42 12.92 -1.33
C GLU A 142 -6.87 13.38 -1.30
N ASP A 143 -7.40 13.68 -2.49
CA ASP A 143 -8.82 14.00 -2.65
C ASP A 143 -9.52 12.84 -3.40
N PRO A 144 -10.07 11.85 -2.68
CA PRO A 144 -10.73 10.71 -3.30
C PRO A 144 -12.13 11.05 -3.83
N THR A 145 -12.59 12.30 -3.73
CA THR A 145 -14.00 12.67 -4.03
C THR A 145 -14.43 12.27 -5.44
N GLY A 146 -13.56 12.44 -6.45
CA GLY A 146 -13.85 12.06 -7.82
C GLY A 146 -13.99 10.54 -7.97
N ILE A 147 -13.03 9.78 -7.41
CA ILE A 147 -13.06 8.31 -7.42
C ILE A 147 -14.29 7.78 -6.67
N ALA A 148 -14.59 8.31 -5.48
CA ALA A 148 -15.72 7.92 -4.64
C ALA A 148 -17.10 8.19 -5.26
N SER A 149 -17.18 8.90 -6.40
CA SER A 149 -18.41 8.96 -7.20
C SER A 149 -18.77 7.60 -7.83
N GLY A 150 -17.79 6.71 -7.93
CA GLY A 150 -17.87 5.41 -8.56
C GLY A 150 -18.01 5.49 -10.08
N ASP A 151 -17.92 6.65 -10.71
CA ASP A 151 -18.17 6.83 -12.15
C ASP A 151 -16.95 7.45 -12.83
N GLN A 152 -16.42 6.75 -13.84
CA GLN A 152 -15.16 7.11 -14.50
C GLN A 152 -15.21 8.51 -15.14
N HIS A 153 -16.31 8.85 -15.83
CA HIS A 153 -16.44 10.17 -16.46
C HIS A 153 -16.61 11.28 -15.41
N THR A 154 -17.37 11.02 -14.35
CA THR A 154 -17.51 11.96 -13.23
C THR A 154 -16.19 12.20 -12.52
N ALA A 155 -15.37 11.17 -12.33
CA ALA A 155 -14.02 11.33 -11.78
C ALA A 155 -13.17 12.23 -12.69
N VAL A 156 -13.10 11.95 -14.00
CA VAL A 156 -12.36 12.79 -14.96
C VAL A 156 -12.88 14.23 -14.94
N ASP A 157 -14.19 14.44 -14.95
CA ASP A 157 -14.77 15.77 -14.93
C ASP A 157 -14.48 16.53 -13.62
N TYR A 158 -14.42 15.82 -12.49
CA TYR A 158 -14.09 16.39 -11.19
C TYR A 158 -12.64 16.88 -11.16
N TYR A 159 -11.69 16.00 -11.53
CA TYR A 159 -10.26 16.31 -11.47
C TYR A 159 -9.80 17.30 -12.55
N TYR A 160 -10.44 17.29 -13.73
CA TYR A 160 -9.91 18.02 -14.89
C TYR A 160 -10.84 19.10 -15.46
N ARG A 161 -12.14 19.09 -15.12
CA ARG A 161 -13.14 19.98 -15.74
C ARG A 161 -13.96 20.80 -14.74
N GLY A 162 -13.57 20.78 -13.46
CA GLY A 162 -14.21 21.57 -12.41
C GLY A 162 -15.65 21.14 -12.10
N LYS A 163 -16.05 19.91 -12.44
CA LYS A 163 -17.35 19.37 -12.03
C LYS A 163 -17.41 19.28 -10.52
N GLN A 164 -18.55 19.66 -9.95
CA GLN A 164 -18.79 19.48 -8.53
C GLN A 164 -19.29 18.07 -8.23
N VAL A 165 -18.72 17.43 -7.22
CA VAL A 165 -19.14 16.12 -6.72
C VAL A 165 -19.33 16.25 -5.20
N GLY A 166 -20.51 15.88 -4.70
CA GLY A 166 -20.82 16.03 -3.27
C GLY A 166 -20.68 17.47 -2.73
N GLY A 167 -20.87 18.48 -3.58
CA GLY A 167 -20.68 19.90 -3.22
C GLY A 167 -19.23 20.36 -3.12
N ARG A 168 -18.26 19.49 -3.44
CA ARG A 168 -16.83 19.81 -3.49
C ARG A 168 -16.40 20.07 -4.94
N THR A 169 -15.34 20.87 -5.09
CA THR A 169 -14.63 21.08 -6.37
C THR A 169 -13.17 20.71 -6.13
N PHE A 170 -12.54 20.03 -7.08
CA PHE A 170 -11.14 19.68 -6.95
C PHE A 170 -10.26 20.93 -6.80
N ALA A 171 -9.43 20.96 -5.77
CA ALA A 171 -8.55 22.10 -5.46
C ALA A 171 -7.25 22.08 -6.28
N GLY A 172 -7.04 21.04 -7.09
CA GLY A 172 -5.76 20.76 -7.75
C GLY A 172 -4.87 19.83 -6.92
N PHE A 173 -3.87 19.26 -7.57
CA PHE A 173 -2.83 18.48 -6.89
C PHE A 173 -1.93 19.40 -6.06
N VAL A 174 -1.50 18.93 -4.89
CA VAL A 174 -0.72 19.70 -3.93
C VAL A 174 0.72 19.83 -4.41
N GLY A 175 1.19 21.07 -4.59
CA GLY A 175 2.57 21.36 -5.00
C GLY A 175 3.57 21.29 -3.85
N ASN A 176 4.85 21.08 -4.19
CA ASN A 176 5.95 20.92 -3.23
C ASN A 176 6.04 22.06 -2.20
N GLU A 177 5.65 23.29 -2.58
CA GLU A 177 5.63 24.47 -1.71
C GLU A 177 4.68 24.35 -0.51
N GLN A 178 3.65 23.51 -0.61
CA GLN A 178 2.69 23.24 0.47
C GLN A 178 3.08 22.02 1.32
N LEU A 179 4.14 21.30 0.94
CA LEU A 179 4.57 20.05 1.57
C LEU A 179 5.66 20.23 2.63
N GLY A 180 5.91 21.46 3.10
CA GLY A 180 7.02 21.76 4.03
C GLY A 180 7.13 20.83 5.25
N TRP A 181 5.98 20.40 5.78
CA TRP A 181 5.91 19.47 6.91
C TRP A 181 6.39 18.04 6.57
N MET A 182 6.29 17.60 5.31
CA MET A 182 6.74 16.29 4.84
C MET A 182 8.26 16.12 4.83
N ALA A 183 9.03 17.22 4.91
CA ALA A 183 10.49 17.17 5.02
C ALA A 183 10.98 16.41 6.27
N LYS A 184 10.08 16.16 7.23
CA LYS A 184 10.32 15.44 8.49
C LYS A 184 9.60 14.09 8.57
N LEU A 185 8.82 13.72 7.56
CA LEU A 185 8.16 12.41 7.49
C LEU A 185 9.14 11.34 6.99
N GLY A 186 10.11 11.05 7.84
CA GLY A 186 11.11 10.01 7.62
C GLY A 186 10.72 8.67 8.25
N ILE A 187 11.71 7.78 8.32
CA ILE A 187 11.51 6.46 8.92
C ILE A 187 11.12 6.54 10.40
N GLU A 188 11.73 7.45 11.17
CA GLU A 188 11.40 7.70 12.59
C GLU A 188 9.91 7.98 12.80
N GLN A 189 9.35 8.94 12.05
CA GLN A 189 7.93 9.28 12.19
C GLN A 189 7.02 8.17 11.65
N THR A 190 7.45 7.46 10.61
CA THR A 190 6.65 6.36 10.02
C THR A 190 6.47 5.22 11.02
N VAL A 191 7.53 4.77 11.68
CA VAL A 191 7.42 3.71 12.71
C VAL A 191 6.75 4.22 13.99
N ARG A 192 6.90 5.53 14.30
CA ARG A 192 6.18 6.17 15.40
C ARG A 192 4.68 6.19 15.18
N ASP A 193 4.25 6.46 13.95
CA ASP A 193 2.83 6.46 13.58
C ASP A 193 2.22 5.05 13.78
N GLU A 194 2.92 4.00 13.38
CA GLU A 194 2.51 2.62 13.67
C GLU A 194 2.40 2.36 15.18
N TYR A 195 3.41 2.73 15.96
CA TYR A 195 3.39 2.55 17.42
C TYR A 195 2.23 3.30 18.10
N ASP A 196 2.05 4.58 17.77
CA ASP A 196 1.00 5.41 18.35
C ASP A 196 -0.41 4.91 17.93
N LEU A 197 -0.56 4.37 16.71
CA LEU A 197 -1.79 3.71 16.27
C LEU A 197 -2.05 2.42 17.04
N LEU A 198 -1.05 1.55 17.16
CA LEU A 198 -1.17 0.28 17.87
C LEU A 198 -1.49 0.48 19.35
N THR A 199 -0.85 1.44 20.01
CA THR A 199 -1.11 1.76 21.42
C THR A 199 -2.48 2.42 21.62
N ALA A 200 -2.99 3.15 20.62
CA ALA A 200 -4.32 3.72 20.67
C ALA A 200 -5.43 2.67 20.46
N GLU A 201 -5.26 1.73 19.52
CA GLU A 201 -6.27 0.70 19.24
C GLU A 201 -6.22 -0.47 20.22
N LEU A 202 -5.02 -0.83 20.68
CA LEU A 202 -4.74 -1.97 21.54
C LEU A 202 -3.89 -1.53 22.74
N PRO A 203 -4.43 -0.80 23.73
CA PRO A 203 -3.62 -0.18 24.79
C PRO A 203 -2.86 -1.17 25.68
N ASP A 204 -3.33 -2.40 25.82
CA ASP A 204 -2.64 -3.44 26.58
C ASP A 204 -1.44 -4.02 25.78
N GLN A 205 -0.24 -3.76 26.25
CA GLN A 205 0.99 -4.26 25.66
C GLN A 205 1.06 -5.80 25.64
N ALA A 206 0.51 -6.48 26.64
CA ALA A 206 0.50 -7.94 26.68
C ALA A 206 -0.35 -8.52 25.54
N VAL A 207 -1.44 -7.84 25.17
CA VAL A 207 -2.25 -8.20 23.99
C VAL A 207 -1.43 -8.02 22.72
N ARG A 208 -0.78 -6.85 22.55
CA ARG A 208 0.05 -6.58 21.37
C ARG A 208 1.15 -7.63 21.19
N ARG A 209 1.96 -7.84 22.24
CA ARG A 209 3.05 -8.82 22.28
C ARG A 209 2.62 -10.27 22.04
N SER A 210 1.35 -10.62 22.27
CA SER A 210 0.86 -12.00 22.12
C SER A 210 0.04 -12.24 20.86
N LYS A 211 -0.54 -11.20 20.25
CA LYS A 211 -1.51 -11.34 19.15
C LYS A 211 -1.15 -10.63 17.86
N VAL A 212 -0.36 -9.56 17.92
CA VAL A 212 -0.10 -8.70 16.75
C VAL A 212 1.07 -9.28 15.96
N LEU A 213 0.90 -9.47 14.66
CA LEU A 213 1.95 -9.84 13.73
C LEU A 213 2.21 -8.63 12.85
N CYS A 214 3.44 -8.11 12.86
CA CYS A 214 3.79 -6.88 12.16
C CYS A 214 4.57 -7.21 10.89
N GLY A 215 4.30 -6.54 9.79
CA GLY A 215 4.91 -6.91 8.53
C GLY A 215 4.59 -5.95 7.42
N GLY A 216 4.88 -6.36 6.20
CA GLY A 216 4.53 -5.54 5.05
C GLY A 216 5.07 -6.07 3.73
N HIS A 217 4.73 -5.34 2.68
CA HIS A 217 5.15 -5.63 1.32
C HIS A 217 6.32 -4.74 0.91
N SER A 218 7.33 -5.30 0.26
CA SER A 218 8.44 -4.52 -0.31
C SER A 218 9.11 -3.65 0.77
N LEU A 219 9.09 -2.33 0.63
CA LEU A 219 9.53 -1.37 1.66
C LEU A 219 8.89 -1.60 3.04
N GLY A 220 7.67 -2.12 3.11
CA GLY A 220 6.98 -2.44 4.36
C GLY A 220 7.75 -3.42 5.24
N GLY A 221 8.51 -4.37 4.65
CA GLY A 221 9.43 -5.23 5.40
C GLY A 221 10.59 -4.46 6.04
N VAL A 222 11.10 -3.45 5.33
CA VAL A 222 12.15 -2.57 5.85
C VAL A 222 11.63 -1.66 6.96
N ILE A 223 10.43 -1.08 6.78
CA ILE A 223 9.76 -0.29 7.83
C ILE A 223 9.53 -1.15 9.07
N THR A 224 9.09 -2.40 8.89
CA THR A 224 8.91 -3.36 9.98
C THR A 224 10.23 -3.67 10.70
N GLY A 225 11.35 -3.78 9.97
CA GLY A 225 12.67 -3.95 10.58
C GLY A 225 13.08 -2.76 11.45
N TYR A 226 12.86 -1.53 10.98
CA TYR A 226 13.06 -0.33 11.80
C TYR A 226 12.11 -0.29 13.00
N PHE A 227 10.85 -0.65 12.82
CA PHE A 227 9.88 -0.73 13.90
C PHE A 227 10.36 -1.71 14.97
N ALA A 228 10.73 -2.94 14.59
CA ALA A 228 11.22 -3.99 15.47
C ALA A 228 12.42 -3.57 16.32
N ALA A 229 13.31 -2.77 15.75
CA ALA A 229 14.52 -2.29 16.41
C ALA A 229 14.37 -0.93 17.12
N ALA A 230 13.20 -0.30 17.05
CA ALA A 230 12.96 1.02 17.62
C ALA A 230 12.74 0.98 19.14
N ASP A 231 12.97 2.14 19.74
CA ASP A 231 12.65 2.52 21.11
C ASP A 231 11.78 3.79 21.03
N PHE A 232 10.65 3.82 21.73
CA PHE A 232 9.61 4.84 21.57
C PHE A 232 9.46 5.76 22.79
N ASP A 233 10.12 5.48 23.91
CA ASP A 233 10.18 6.34 25.08
C ASP A 233 11.54 7.06 25.29
N GLY A 234 12.56 6.67 24.53
CA GLY A 234 13.89 7.28 24.53
C GLY A 234 14.82 6.75 25.63
N ASP A 235 14.41 5.75 26.39
CA ASP A 235 15.21 5.08 27.42
C ASP A 235 15.44 3.60 27.05
N PRO A 236 16.62 3.25 26.48
CA PRO A 236 16.91 1.88 26.08
C PRO A 236 16.99 0.87 27.24
N ALA A 237 16.91 1.33 28.50
CA ALA A 237 16.81 0.45 29.66
C ALA A 237 15.39 -0.05 29.92
N THR A 238 14.37 0.67 29.43
CA THR A 238 12.99 0.20 29.34
C THR A 238 12.77 -0.50 28.01
N THR A 239 11.94 -1.56 28.03
CA THR A 239 11.70 -2.38 26.83
C THR A 239 10.21 -2.63 26.61
N ALA A 240 9.35 -2.01 27.41
CA ALA A 240 7.90 -2.20 27.30
C ALA A 240 7.33 -1.54 26.04
N ASP A 241 8.00 -0.51 25.55
CA ASP A 241 7.71 0.26 24.35
C ASP A 241 8.54 -0.23 23.15
N ALA A 242 9.75 -0.78 23.37
CA ALA A 242 10.59 -1.36 22.32
C ALA A 242 9.78 -2.18 21.30
N GLY A 243 10.02 -1.95 20.00
CA GLY A 243 9.16 -2.46 18.93
C GLY A 243 9.02 -3.98 18.90
N GLN A 244 10.11 -4.70 19.16
CA GLN A 244 10.11 -6.16 19.32
C GLN A 244 9.14 -6.69 20.40
N ASN A 245 8.76 -5.85 21.37
CA ASN A 245 7.79 -6.18 22.42
C ASN A 245 6.37 -5.70 22.10
N GLN A 246 6.12 -5.15 20.91
CA GLN A 246 4.78 -4.79 20.42
C GLN A 246 4.19 -5.84 19.47
N CYS A 247 5.00 -6.77 18.96
CA CYS A 247 4.57 -7.80 18.02
C CYS A 247 4.97 -9.19 18.53
N ALA A 248 4.18 -10.20 18.18
CA ALA A 248 4.40 -11.62 18.48
C ALA A 248 5.21 -12.33 17.38
N GLY A 249 5.39 -11.70 16.22
CA GLY A 249 6.00 -12.27 15.03
C GLY A 249 5.99 -11.26 13.87
N TYR A 250 6.76 -11.56 12.84
CA TYR A 250 6.86 -10.74 11.65
C TYR A 250 6.44 -11.47 10.38
N PHE A 251 6.00 -10.72 9.37
CA PHE A 251 5.82 -11.27 8.02
C PHE A 251 6.37 -10.32 6.95
N ALA A 252 6.96 -10.88 5.91
CA ALA A 252 7.59 -10.16 4.81
C ALA A 252 7.03 -10.68 3.48
N LEU A 253 6.41 -9.80 2.69
CA LEU A 253 5.85 -10.09 1.38
C LEU A 253 6.74 -9.46 0.29
N ASP A 254 7.32 -10.30 -0.56
CA ASP A 254 8.37 -9.96 -1.53
C ASP A 254 9.46 -9.02 -0.98
N THR A 255 9.91 -9.34 0.24
CA THR A 255 10.86 -8.53 1.02
C THR A 255 11.51 -9.36 2.12
N THR A 256 12.36 -8.75 2.94
CA THR A 256 12.87 -9.31 4.18
C THR A 256 12.67 -8.32 5.33
N ILE A 257 12.71 -8.80 6.58
CA ILE A 257 12.72 -7.92 7.76
C ILE A 257 14.15 -7.42 7.98
N SER A 258 14.42 -6.19 7.56
CA SER A 258 15.75 -5.57 7.62
C SER A 258 15.64 -4.06 7.85
N THR A 259 16.73 -3.39 8.20
CA THR A 259 16.85 -1.92 8.18
C THR A 259 17.57 -1.41 6.93
N SER A 260 17.65 -2.22 5.87
CA SER A 260 18.42 -1.94 4.66
C SER A 260 17.68 -2.39 3.42
N LEU A 261 17.59 -1.51 2.41
CA LEU A 261 17.13 -1.90 1.07
C LEU A 261 18.14 -2.84 0.38
N ALA A 262 19.42 -2.77 0.75
CA ALA A 262 20.44 -3.66 0.19
C ALA A 262 20.22 -5.12 0.63
N ASP A 263 19.51 -5.38 1.72
CA ASP A 263 19.20 -6.75 2.16
C ASP A 263 18.00 -7.34 1.41
N LEU A 264 17.28 -6.52 0.64
CA LEU A 264 16.30 -6.98 -0.35
C LEU A 264 17.00 -7.56 -1.59
N SER A 265 18.27 -7.26 -1.76
CA SER A 265 19.03 -7.56 -2.96
C SER A 265 20.38 -8.14 -2.58
N GLY A 266 20.56 -9.45 -2.64
CA GLY A 266 21.91 -10.00 -2.76
C GLY A 266 22.64 -9.26 -3.89
N SER A 267 23.47 -8.27 -3.53
CA SER A 267 24.08 -7.24 -4.40
C SER A 267 23.11 -6.45 -5.32
N MET A 268 22.74 -5.21 -4.93
CA MET A 268 22.27 -4.22 -5.91
C MET A 268 23.43 -3.84 -6.84
N PRO A 269 23.22 -3.78 -8.17
CA PRO A 269 23.95 -2.84 -9.01
C PRO A 269 23.70 -1.40 -8.53
N ASP A 270 24.64 -0.48 -8.74
CA ASP A 270 24.58 0.96 -8.40
C ASP A 270 23.36 1.74 -8.99
N ASP A 271 22.39 1.07 -9.62
CA ASP A 271 21.27 1.65 -10.37
C ASP A 271 19.90 1.38 -9.71
N THR A 272 19.72 1.70 -8.42
CA THR A 272 18.39 1.68 -7.80
C THR A 272 17.42 2.69 -8.39
N ASN A 273 17.86 3.62 -9.24
CA ASN A 273 17.04 4.70 -9.82
C ASN A 273 16.24 5.53 -8.81
N LEU A 274 16.45 5.31 -7.51
CA LEU A 274 16.22 6.32 -6.51
C LEU A 274 17.32 7.37 -6.70
N PRO A 275 16.98 8.66 -6.70
CA PRO A 275 17.95 9.70 -6.99
C PRO A 275 19.03 9.72 -5.89
N ASP A 276 20.16 9.04 -6.12
CA ASP A 276 21.40 9.32 -5.39
C ASP A 276 21.81 10.74 -5.76
N ILE A 277 21.43 11.66 -4.89
CA ILE A 277 21.72 13.07 -5.04
C ILE A 277 23.22 13.37 -4.88
N GLY A 278 24.07 12.38 -4.57
CA GLY A 278 25.52 12.55 -4.42
C GLY A 278 25.89 13.50 -3.27
N LEU A 279 24.93 13.74 -2.37
CA LEU A 279 24.97 14.70 -1.29
C LEU A 279 24.86 13.93 0.03
N GLY A 280 25.69 14.27 1.02
CA GLY A 280 25.55 13.67 2.36
C GLY A 280 24.25 14.09 3.05
N TYR A 281 23.78 13.28 4.00
CA TYR A 281 22.51 13.45 4.75
C TYR A 281 22.14 14.92 5.05
N THR A 282 23.07 15.73 5.58
CA THR A 282 22.80 17.14 5.94
C THR A 282 22.38 17.99 4.74
N ALA A 283 22.98 17.79 3.57
CA ALA A 283 22.64 18.54 2.36
C ALA A 283 21.28 18.09 1.80
N VAL A 284 20.97 16.79 1.91
CA VAL A 284 19.65 16.23 1.56
C VAL A 284 18.56 16.84 2.44
N GLN A 285 18.75 16.79 3.76
CA GLN A 285 17.82 17.40 4.71
C GLN A 285 17.62 18.89 4.43
N ALA A 286 18.70 19.65 4.20
CA ALA A 286 18.59 21.07 3.87
C ALA A 286 17.85 21.32 2.55
N GLY A 287 18.03 20.44 1.57
CA GLY A 287 17.29 20.46 0.29
C GLY A 287 15.79 20.22 0.50
N LEU A 288 15.42 19.26 1.35
CA LEU A 288 14.04 18.99 1.73
C LEU A 288 13.45 20.13 2.56
N ASP A 289 14.17 20.66 3.55
CA ASP A 289 13.71 21.77 4.39
C ASP A 289 13.44 23.02 3.55
N SER A 290 14.35 23.36 2.64
CA SER A 290 14.20 24.52 1.74
C SER A 290 13.19 24.28 0.62
N GLY A 291 12.93 23.03 0.23
CA GLY A 291 12.06 22.66 -0.89
C GLY A 291 12.75 22.72 -2.25
N VAL A 292 14.08 22.85 -2.26
CA VAL A 292 14.90 22.67 -3.46
C VAL A 292 14.81 21.22 -3.93
N LEU A 293 14.75 20.26 -3.01
CA LEU A 293 14.39 18.88 -3.30
C LEU A 293 12.87 18.69 -3.14
N SER A 294 12.31 17.80 -3.96
CA SER A 294 10.90 17.42 -3.82
C SER A 294 10.68 16.68 -2.51
N ARG A 295 9.65 17.06 -1.76
CA ARG A 295 9.27 16.43 -0.48
C ARG A 295 8.33 15.24 -0.66
N SER A 296 7.79 15.09 -1.86
CA SER A 296 7.11 13.89 -2.32
C SER A 296 7.98 13.20 -3.37
N LEU A 297 8.12 11.89 -3.30
CA LEU A 297 8.76 11.10 -4.33
C LEU A 297 7.92 11.25 -5.60
N SER A 298 8.51 11.87 -6.62
CA SER A 298 7.86 12.07 -7.90
C SER A 298 8.90 12.04 -9.00
N ALA A 299 8.63 11.28 -10.06
CA ALA A 299 9.37 11.31 -11.31
C ALA A 299 8.45 11.96 -12.36
N PRO A 300 8.91 12.99 -13.09
CA PRO A 300 8.12 13.60 -14.15
C PRO A 300 7.50 12.54 -15.06
N VAL A 301 6.25 12.73 -15.45
CA VAL A 301 5.48 11.81 -16.30
C VAL A 301 4.95 10.58 -15.57
N LEU A 302 5.81 9.68 -15.10
CA LEU A 302 5.36 8.35 -14.66
C LEU A 302 4.91 8.29 -13.20
N LEU A 303 5.58 9.02 -12.30
CA LEU A 303 5.34 8.93 -10.87
C LEU A 303 4.96 10.31 -10.34
N ASN A 304 3.67 10.62 -10.35
CA ASN A 304 3.13 11.86 -9.81
C ASN A 304 1.64 11.69 -9.44
N PRO A 305 1.09 12.59 -8.61
CA PRO A 305 -0.31 12.52 -8.18
C PRO A 305 -1.33 12.38 -9.32
N GLU A 306 -1.11 13.05 -10.45
CA GLU A 306 -2.01 12.99 -11.61
C GLU A 306 -2.02 11.59 -12.23
N THR A 307 -0.84 11.00 -12.47
CA THR A 307 -0.72 9.65 -13.04
C THR A 307 -1.29 8.58 -12.09
N MET A 308 -1.05 8.68 -10.78
CA MET A 308 -1.62 7.75 -9.79
C MET A 308 -3.14 7.83 -9.74
N THR A 309 -3.71 9.03 -9.85
CA THR A 309 -5.17 9.21 -9.93
C THR A 309 -5.75 8.55 -11.20
N LEU A 310 -5.04 8.58 -12.33
CA LEU A 310 -5.50 7.97 -13.58
C LEU A 310 -5.60 6.45 -13.49
N LEU A 311 -4.72 5.80 -12.70
CA LEU A 311 -4.79 4.37 -12.45
C LEU A 311 -6.11 3.99 -11.75
N ALA A 312 -6.50 4.72 -10.71
CA ALA A 312 -7.78 4.53 -10.03
C ALA A 312 -9.00 4.80 -10.96
N ILE A 313 -8.91 5.81 -11.84
CA ILE A 313 -9.94 6.09 -12.86
C ILE A 313 -10.06 4.93 -13.86
N ALA A 314 -8.96 4.30 -14.27
CA ALA A 314 -8.99 3.11 -15.11
C ALA A 314 -9.65 1.93 -14.38
N GLY A 315 -9.31 1.72 -13.10
CA GLY A 315 -9.95 0.74 -12.22
C GLY A 315 -11.47 0.90 -12.16
N LEU A 316 -11.99 2.12 -11.97
CA LEU A 316 -13.43 2.40 -11.98
C LEU A 316 -14.15 1.92 -13.24
N GLY A 317 -13.52 2.12 -14.42
CA GLY A 317 -14.09 1.66 -15.69
C GLY A 317 -14.17 0.14 -15.74
N ALA A 318 -13.11 -0.54 -15.31
CA ALA A 318 -13.01 -2.00 -15.30
C ALA A 318 -13.95 -2.65 -14.26
N VAL A 319 -14.20 -2.00 -13.12
CA VAL A 319 -15.22 -2.44 -12.15
C VAL A 319 -16.62 -2.32 -12.74
N ARG A 320 -16.95 -1.18 -13.35
CA ARG A 320 -18.32 -0.86 -13.80
C ARG A 320 -18.74 -1.63 -15.05
N ALA A 321 -17.84 -1.72 -16.02
CA ALA A 321 -18.16 -2.22 -17.36
C ALA A 321 -16.90 -2.81 -18.03
N PRO A 322 -16.35 -3.92 -17.49
CA PRO A 322 -15.06 -4.46 -17.93
C PRO A 322 -15.01 -4.75 -19.43
N ASP A 323 -16.09 -5.31 -19.98
CA ASP A 323 -16.17 -5.72 -21.40
C ASP A 323 -16.65 -4.62 -22.35
N ALA A 324 -17.05 -3.46 -21.83
CA ALA A 324 -17.47 -2.35 -22.68
C ALA A 324 -16.26 -1.71 -23.36
N GLU A 325 -16.43 -1.27 -24.61
CA GLU A 325 -15.42 -0.48 -25.30
C GLU A 325 -15.12 0.80 -24.52
N ALA A 326 -13.87 0.97 -24.13
CA ALA A 326 -13.38 2.07 -23.33
C ALA A 326 -13.28 3.34 -24.19
N ASP A 327 -13.86 4.43 -23.69
CA ASP A 327 -13.66 5.77 -24.23
C ASP A 327 -12.68 6.61 -23.41
N LEU A 328 -12.24 6.11 -22.24
CA LEU A 328 -11.31 6.81 -21.34
C LEU A 328 -10.10 7.40 -22.06
N PRO A 329 -9.34 6.67 -22.91
CA PRO A 329 -8.17 7.24 -23.57
C PRO A 329 -8.47 8.45 -24.46
N SER A 330 -9.70 8.54 -24.98
CA SER A 330 -10.19 9.70 -25.76
C SER A 330 -10.86 10.75 -24.88
N TYR A 331 -11.38 10.36 -23.73
CA TYR A 331 -12.06 11.24 -22.77
C TYR A 331 -11.10 12.00 -21.86
N LEU A 332 -9.87 11.52 -21.66
CA LEU A 332 -8.86 12.23 -20.87
C LEU A 332 -8.44 13.56 -21.52
N PRO A 333 -8.10 14.59 -20.72
CA PRO A 333 -7.59 15.83 -21.27
C PRO A 333 -6.24 15.63 -21.96
N SER A 334 -6.00 16.41 -23.01
CA SER A 334 -4.69 16.49 -23.67
C SER A 334 -3.79 17.44 -22.88
N ASN A 335 -2.82 16.87 -22.18
CA ASN A 335 -1.74 17.60 -21.52
C ASN A 335 -0.43 16.82 -21.64
N ALA A 336 0.71 17.50 -21.44
CA ALA A 336 2.02 16.91 -21.65
C ALA A 336 2.32 15.71 -20.73
N ASN A 337 1.81 15.71 -19.49
CA ASN A 337 1.99 14.62 -18.54
C ASN A 337 1.29 13.36 -19.05
N ILE A 338 -0.03 13.45 -19.27
CA ILE A 338 -0.86 12.34 -19.75
C ILE A 338 -0.37 11.80 -21.10
N GLU A 339 -0.04 12.69 -22.04
CA GLU A 339 0.42 12.27 -23.36
C GLU A 339 1.76 11.53 -23.28
N THR A 340 2.70 12.00 -22.46
CA THR A 340 4.01 11.36 -22.33
C THR A 340 3.90 10.05 -21.55
N THR A 341 3.03 9.97 -20.54
CA THR A 341 2.75 8.75 -19.77
C THR A 341 2.15 7.69 -20.68
N ASN A 342 1.12 8.05 -21.45
CA ASN A 342 0.49 7.13 -22.39
C ASN A 342 1.47 6.67 -23.46
N ARG A 343 2.36 7.53 -23.96
CA ARG A 343 3.40 7.11 -24.90
C ARG A 343 4.39 6.15 -24.26
N PHE A 344 4.83 6.43 -23.03
CA PHE A 344 5.78 5.57 -22.35
C PHE A 344 5.19 4.19 -22.07
N LEU A 345 3.96 4.16 -21.55
CA LEU A 345 3.27 2.93 -21.18
C LEU A 345 2.66 2.20 -22.38
N PHE A 346 2.40 2.86 -23.51
CA PHE A 346 1.68 2.26 -24.64
C PHE A 346 2.35 2.58 -26.00
N SER A 347 3.67 2.40 -26.09
CA SER A 347 4.38 2.38 -27.38
C SER A 347 4.96 1.01 -27.66
N LYS A 348 4.80 0.53 -28.91
CA LYS A 348 5.38 -0.75 -29.32
C LYS A 348 6.91 -0.70 -29.50
N ASP A 349 7.46 0.47 -29.79
CA ASP A 349 8.89 0.67 -30.04
C ASP A 349 9.28 2.16 -29.88
N THR A 350 10.59 2.43 -29.90
CA THR A 350 11.13 3.79 -29.79
C THR A 350 10.62 4.73 -30.89
N ALA A 351 10.38 4.23 -32.10
CA ALA A 351 9.86 5.06 -33.18
C ALA A 351 8.44 5.56 -32.84
N THR A 352 7.58 4.65 -32.37
CA THR A 352 6.21 4.95 -31.91
C THR A 352 6.22 5.91 -30.71
N PHE A 353 7.13 5.72 -29.76
CA PHE A 353 7.30 6.63 -28.63
C PHE A 353 7.65 8.06 -29.07
N LEU A 354 8.61 8.20 -29.99
CA LEU A 354 9.09 9.49 -30.50
C LEU A 354 8.04 10.20 -31.38
N THR A 355 7.32 9.46 -32.23
CA THR A 355 6.27 10.04 -33.09
C THR A 355 4.97 10.28 -32.34
N GLY A 356 4.74 9.53 -31.25
CA GLY A 356 3.46 9.47 -30.55
C GLY A 356 2.34 8.78 -31.34
N SER A 357 2.68 7.99 -32.36
CA SER A 357 1.71 7.35 -33.26
C SER A 357 2.16 5.95 -33.69
N PRO A 358 1.27 4.93 -33.63
CA PRO A 358 -0.10 5.01 -33.10
C PRO A 358 -0.12 5.27 -31.59
N ALA A 359 -1.13 5.97 -31.11
CA ALA A 359 -1.40 6.22 -29.71
C ALA A 359 -2.44 5.23 -29.17
N VAL A 360 -2.56 5.11 -27.84
CA VAL A 360 -3.56 4.23 -27.19
C VAL A 360 -5.00 4.45 -27.70
N LYS A 361 -5.38 5.71 -27.96
CA LYS A 361 -6.70 6.08 -28.51
C LYS A 361 -6.97 5.59 -29.93
N ASP A 362 -5.92 5.18 -30.66
CA ASP A 362 -6.05 4.63 -32.01
C ASP A 362 -6.46 3.16 -31.97
N PHE A 363 -6.45 2.52 -30.79
CA PHE A 363 -6.89 1.15 -30.59
C PHE A 363 -8.26 1.12 -29.92
N ARG A 364 -9.09 0.16 -30.33
CA ARG A 364 -10.37 -0.12 -29.68
C ARG A 364 -10.12 -1.12 -28.57
N LEU A 365 -10.20 -0.68 -27.32
CA LEU A 365 -9.91 -1.49 -26.15
C LEU A 365 -11.17 -1.59 -25.29
N THR A 366 -11.34 -2.69 -24.57
CA THR A 366 -12.30 -2.75 -23.45
C THR A 366 -11.74 -2.08 -22.20
N ASN A 367 -12.58 -1.75 -21.21
CA ASN A 367 -12.09 -1.17 -19.94
C ASN A 367 -11.12 -2.12 -19.21
N ALA A 368 -11.39 -3.42 -19.23
CA ALA A 368 -10.46 -4.44 -18.72
C ALA A 368 -9.13 -4.41 -19.49
N ALA A 369 -9.16 -4.30 -20.82
CA ALA A 369 -7.94 -4.21 -21.61
C ALA A 369 -7.14 -2.92 -21.37
N VAL A 370 -7.80 -1.79 -21.04
CA VAL A 370 -7.11 -0.57 -20.61
C VAL A 370 -6.41 -0.78 -19.28
N LEU A 371 -7.07 -1.39 -18.29
CA LEU A 371 -6.46 -1.67 -17.00
C LEU A 371 -5.31 -2.69 -17.12
N GLY A 372 -5.52 -3.79 -17.84
CA GLY A 372 -4.49 -4.79 -18.10
C GLY A 372 -3.27 -4.17 -18.79
N ALA A 373 -3.46 -3.31 -19.79
CA ALA A 373 -2.34 -2.60 -20.42
C ALA A 373 -1.47 -1.75 -19.45
N LEU A 374 -2.06 -1.30 -18.33
CA LEU A 374 -1.41 -0.44 -17.35
C LEU A 374 -0.73 -1.22 -16.22
N MET A 375 -1.16 -2.44 -15.92
CA MET A 375 -0.74 -3.20 -14.73
C MET A 375 -0.14 -4.58 -15.04
N ASP A 376 -0.48 -5.17 -16.19
CA ASP A 376 -0.09 -6.52 -16.55
C ASP A 376 1.41 -6.67 -16.79
N ASP A 377 2.02 -7.75 -16.31
CA ASP A 377 3.45 -8.01 -16.44
C ASP A 377 3.90 -8.30 -17.87
N ASN A 378 3.01 -8.77 -18.74
CA ASN A 378 3.23 -8.83 -20.18
C ASN A 378 2.87 -7.53 -20.92
N SER A 379 2.45 -6.46 -20.24
CA SER A 379 2.24 -5.15 -20.89
C SER A 379 3.05 -4.03 -20.26
N VAL A 380 2.87 -3.73 -18.98
CA VAL A 380 3.49 -2.58 -18.32
C VAL A 380 5.00 -2.76 -18.25
N PRO A 381 5.80 -1.78 -18.71
CA PRO A 381 7.25 -1.92 -18.73
C PRO A 381 7.91 -1.59 -17.40
N LEU A 382 7.20 -1.59 -16.26
CA LEU A 382 7.72 -1.15 -14.97
C LEU A 382 7.49 -2.25 -13.93
N ALA A 383 8.55 -2.96 -13.55
CA ALA A 383 8.50 -4.15 -12.69
C ALA A 383 7.76 -3.97 -11.36
N PHE A 384 7.84 -2.78 -10.76
CA PHE A 384 7.14 -2.49 -9.50
C PHE A 384 5.62 -2.29 -9.67
N LEU A 385 5.11 -2.14 -10.90
CA LEU A 385 3.68 -2.07 -11.22
C LEU A 385 3.12 -3.40 -11.75
N GLN A 386 3.98 -4.41 -11.96
CA GLN A 386 3.61 -5.65 -12.62
C GLN A 386 2.77 -6.54 -11.69
N SER A 387 1.57 -6.88 -12.15
CA SER A 387 0.71 -7.97 -11.67
C SER A 387 0.41 -8.89 -12.84
N SER A 388 0.33 -10.20 -12.63
CA SER A 388 0.05 -11.16 -13.70
C SER A 388 -1.46 -11.40 -13.84
N VAL A 389 -2.10 -10.56 -14.65
CA VAL A 389 -3.57 -10.47 -14.74
C VAL A 389 -4.16 -11.08 -16.01
N GLY A 390 -3.33 -11.65 -16.88
CA GLY A 390 -3.71 -12.33 -18.09
C GLY A 390 -3.04 -11.77 -19.34
N LEU A 391 -3.78 -11.58 -20.43
CA LEU A 391 -3.21 -11.05 -21.67
C LEU A 391 -4.27 -10.39 -22.57
N PHE A 392 -3.84 -9.52 -23.48
CA PHE A 392 -4.69 -9.05 -24.59
C PHE A 392 -5.29 -10.21 -25.41
N ASP A 393 -6.55 -10.06 -25.82
CA ASP A 393 -7.28 -10.98 -26.69
C ASP A 393 -8.18 -10.20 -27.69
N GLY A 394 -8.97 -10.89 -28.51
CA GLY A 394 -9.92 -10.31 -29.48
C GLY A 394 -9.30 -9.88 -30.81
N GLY A 395 -7.97 -9.91 -30.93
CA GLY A 395 -7.25 -9.53 -32.14
C GLY A 395 -5.79 -9.97 -32.13
N PRO A 396 -5.03 -9.72 -33.22
CA PRO A 396 -3.61 -10.04 -33.25
C PRO A 396 -2.81 -9.11 -32.33
N VAL A 397 -1.89 -9.70 -31.56
CA VAL A 397 -0.91 -9.02 -30.71
C VAL A 397 0.49 -9.13 -31.31
N THR A 398 1.41 -8.24 -30.91
CA THR A 398 2.80 -8.20 -31.38
C THR A 398 3.73 -7.84 -30.23
N ASP A 399 5.03 -8.04 -30.43
CA ASP A 399 6.07 -7.57 -29.50
C ASP A 399 5.97 -6.07 -29.21
N LYS A 400 6.12 -5.75 -27.93
CA LYS A 400 6.31 -4.40 -27.40
C LYS A 400 7.78 -4.25 -26.97
N ASN A 401 8.57 -3.60 -27.80
CA ASN A 401 10.01 -3.43 -27.66
C ASN A 401 10.44 -2.06 -27.11
N PHE A 402 9.55 -1.38 -26.38
CA PHE A 402 9.84 -0.13 -25.69
C PHE A 402 9.40 -0.22 -24.22
N PRO A 403 10.20 0.28 -23.27
CA PRO A 403 11.52 0.94 -23.42
C PRO A 403 12.66 -0.05 -23.66
N ALA A 404 12.41 -1.35 -23.52
CA ALA A 404 13.38 -2.41 -23.76
C ALA A 404 12.84 -3.44 -24.74
N ALA A 405 13.72 -3.96 -25.60
CA ALA A 405 13.35 -4.99 -26.56
C ALA A 405 13.26 -6.37 -25.90
N ASN A 406 12.23 -7.14 -26.27
CA ASN A 406 12.05 -8.53 -25.85
C ASN A 406 13.30 -9.37 -26.20
N GLY A 407 13.66 -10.28 -25.30
CA GLY A 407 14.82 -11.17 -25.47
C GLY A 407 16.18 -10.50 -25.39
N SER A 408 16.25 -9.21 -25.03
CA SER A 408 17.54 -8.54 -24.83
C SER A 408 18.24 -9.07 -23.58
N SER A 409 19.53 -9.40 -23.70
CA SER A 409 20.35 -9.87 -22.56
C SER A 409 20.75 -8.77 -21.58
N THR A 410 20.41 -7.50 -21.87
CA THR A 410 20.80 -6.32 -21.09
C THR A 410 19.59 -5.52 -20.60
N GLN A 411 18.44 -6.16 -20.38
CA GLN A 411 17.26 -5.46 -19.85
C GLN A 411 17.51 -5.00 -18.41
N PRO A 412 17.34 -3.69 -18.11
CA PRO A 412 17.29 -3.21 -16.73
C PRO A 412 16.20 -3.94 -15.96
N GLN A 413 16.51 -4.38 -14.73
CA GLN A 413 15.58 -5.11 -13.88
C GLN A 413 14.31 -4.32 -13.58
N LEU A 414 14.40 -2.99 -13.57
CA LEU A 414 13.26 -2.09 -13.39
C LEU A 414 12.18 -2.28 -14.46
N PHE A 415 12.48 -2.93 -15.60
CA PHE A 415 11.51 -3.19 -16.66
C PHE A 415 10.87 -4.59 -16.62
N GLY A 416 11.29 -5.43 -15.66
CA GLY A 416 10.84 -6.81 -15.52
C GLY A 416 11.47 -7.72 -16.56
N VAL A 417 11.22 -9.02 -16.43
CA VAL A 417 11.83 -10.06 -17.28
C VAL A 417 10.89 -10.63 -18.33
N GLU A 418 9.58 -10.44 -18.15
CA GLU A 418 8.58 -11.00 -19.06
C GLU A 418 8.57 -10.31 -20.42
N TYR A 419 8.28 -11.09 -21.46
CA TYR A 419 8.14 -10.57 -22.81
C TYR A 419 6.90 -9.69 -22.90
N LYS A 420 7.05 -8.48 -23.44
CA LYS A 420 5.97 -7.51 -23.50
C LYS A 420 5.20 -7.62 -24.82
N ALA A 421 3.89 -7.53 -24.74
CA ALA A 421 2.94 -7.59 -25.84
C ALA A 421 2.10 -6.32 -25.94
N ILE A 422 1.60 -6.04 -27.14
CA ILE A 422 0.70 -4.93 -27.44
C ILE A 422 -0.21 -5.29 -28.63
N PRO A 423 -1.43 -4.74 -28.72
CA PRO A 423 -2.26 -4.81 -29.92
C PRO A 423 -1.51 -4.45 -31.21
N ALA A 424 -1.65 -5.28 -32.25
CA ALA A 424 -0.91 -5.11 -33.51
C ALA A 424 -1.59 -4.17 -34.52
N GLN A 425 -2.91 -3.96 -34.42
CA GLN A 425 -3.70 -3.28 -35.45
C GLN A 425 -4.40 -2.02 -34.90
N PRO A 426 -3.82 -0.82 -35.09
CA PRO A 426 -4.56 0.42 -34.84
C PRO A 426 -5.78 0.49 -35.76
N HIS A 427 -6.89 0.99 -35.22
CA HIS A 427 -8.22 1.02 -35.85
C HIS A 427 -8.74 -0.37 -36.27
N GLY A 428 -8.24 -1.43 -35.63
CA GLY A 428 -8.58 -2.82 -35.89
C GLY A 428 -9.78 -3.33 -35.09
N PRO A 429 -9.78 -4.61 -34.67
CA PRO A 429 -10.85 -5.19 -33.86
C PRO A 429 -10.94 -4.54 -32.48
N LEU A 430 -12.01 -4.83 -31.75
CA LEU A 430 -12.08 -4.55 -30.31
C LEU A 430 -11.18 -5.55 -29.59
N TYR A 431 -10.12 -5.07 -28.96
CA TYR A 431 -9.25 -5.86 -28.12
C TYR A 431 -9.85 -6.01 -26.72
N THR A 432 -9.97 -7.24 -26.28
CA THR A 432 -10.47 -7.63 -24.96
C THR A 432 -9.31 -8.02 -24.05
N TRP A 433 -9.61 -8.34 -22.80
CA TRP A 433 -8.65 -8.93 -21.88
C TRP A 433 -9.05 -10.38 -21.58
N ARG A 434 -8.10 -11.30 -21.69
CA ARG A 434 -8.25 -12.68 -21.22
C ARG A 434 -7.76 -12.72 -19.79
N ASN A 435 -8.68 -12.95 -18.85
CA ASN A 435 -8.37 -13.02 -17.41
C ASN A 435 -7.42 -14.18 -17.09
N TYR A 436 -6.77 -14.11 -15.92
CA TYR A 436 -5.77 -15.10 -15.50
C TYR A 436 -6.26 -16.55 -15.57
N ASP A 437 -7.51 -16.78 -15.18
CA ASP A 437 -8.16 -18.09 -15.10
C ASP A 437 -8.54 -18.69 -16.46
N ARG A 438 -8.30 -17.94 -17.53
CA ARG A 438 -8.60 -18.30 -18.91
C ARG A 438 -7.37 -18.48 -19.79
N VAL A 439 -6.19 -18.22 -19.24
CA VAL A 439 -4.93 -18.49 -19.93
C VAL A 439 -4.63 -19.99 -19.87
N GLY A 440 -4.32 -20.57 -21.02
CA GLY A 440 -4.16 -22.02 -21.19
C GLY A 440 -5.46 -22.79 -21.47
N ASP A 441 -6.62 -22.12 -21.51
CA ASP A 441 -7.88 -22.72 -21.93
C ASP A 441 -7.79 -23.29 -23.37
N ALA A 442 -8.70 -24.20 -23.70
CA ALA A 442 -8.75 -24.82 -25.03
C ALA A 442 -8.94 -23.82 -26.19
N ASP A 443 -9.46 -22.63 -25.90
CA ASP A 443 -9.64 -21.53 -26.85
C ASP A 443 -8.54 -20.45 -26.76
N ASP A 444 -7.53 -20.63 -25.91
CA ASP A 444 -6.39 -19.71 -25.83
C ASP A 444 -5.61 -19.70 -27.16
N PRO A 445 -5.46 -18.53 -27.82
CA PRO A 445 -4.68 -18.41 -29.05
C PRO A 445 -3.21 -18.82 -28.92
N GLY A 446 -2.67 -18.83 -27.70
CA GLY A 446 -1.27 -19.18 -27.40
C GLY A 446 -0.29 -18.20 -28.05
N TYR A 447 -0.56 -16.90 -27.89
CA TYR A 447 0.21 -15.82 -28.52
C TYR A 447 1.71 -15.91 -28.20
N ARG A 448 2.53 -15.63 -29.22
CA ARG A 448 3.99 -15.74 -29.18
C ARG A 448 4.63 -14.48 -29.74
N SER A 449 5.79 -14.13 -29.18
CA SER A 449 6.70 -13.15 -29.74
C SER A 449 7.27 -13.57 -31.08
N ALA A 450 7.93 -12.63 -31.76
CA ALA A 450 8.56 -12.83 -33.05
C ALA A 450 9.62 -13.95 -33.07
N ASP A 451 10.23 -14.28 -31.93
CA ASP A 451 11.20 -15.37 -31.78
C ASP A 451 10.56 -16.73 -31.41
N GLY A 452 9.23 -16.77 -31.25
CA GLY A 452 8.46 -17.97 -30.93
C GLY A 452 8.26 -18.23 -29.44
N THR A 453 8.81 -17.39 -28.55
CA THR A 453 8.59 -17.48 -27.10
C THR A 453 7.12 -17.17 -26.79
N PRO A 454 6.40 -17.98 -25.99
CA PRO A 454 5.07 -17.60 -25.50
C PRO A 454 5.17 -16.33 -24.66
N PHE A 455 4.21 -15.41 -24.80
CA PHE A 455 4.17 -14.24 -23.89
C PHE A 455 3.91 -14.68 -22.45
N THR A 456 2.92 -15.57 -22.27
CA THR A 456 2.57 -16.10 -20.94
C THR A 456 2.08 -17.55 -21.00
N ASN A 457 1.72 -18.10 -19.85
CA ASN A 457 1.05 -19.38 -19.66
C ASN A 457 0.29 -19.39 -18.31
N ALA A 458 -0.57 -20.41 -18.12
CA ALA A 458 -1.44 -20.53 -16.94
C ALA A 458 -0.73 -20.53 -15.58
N SER A 459 0.56 -20.90 -15.50
CA SER A 459 1.28 -20.90 -14.22
C SER A 459 1.91 -19.55 -13.87
N LYS A 460 1.83 -18.56 -14.76
CA LYS A 460 2.31 -17.21 -14.54
C LYS A 460 1.19 -16.23 -14.21
N GLU A 461 0.00 -16.48 -14.77
CA GLU A 461 -1.17 -15.65 -14.52
C GLU A 461 -1.91 -16.08 -13.25
N VAL A 462 -1.97 -15.19 -12.27
CA VAL A 462 -2.39 -15.51 -10.89
C VAL A 462 -3.36 -14.52 -10.28
N THR A 463 -3.55 -13.35 -10.90
CA THR A 463 -4.33 -12.22 -10.37
C THR A 463 -5.60 -12.02 -11.19
N ASP A 464 -6.76 -11.94 -10.54
CA ASP A 464 -8.01 -11.62 -11.22
C ASP A 464 -8.08 -10.12 -11.52
N ILE A 465 -8.24 -9.76 -12.80
CA ILE A 465 -8.28 -8.35 -13.22
C ILE A 465 -9.47 -7.58 -12.61
N HIS A 466 -10.57 -8.26 -12.29
CA HIS A 466 -11.73 -7.66 -11.64
C HIS A 466 -11.47 -7.40 -10.15
N GLU A 467 -10.73 -8.28 -9.47
CA GLU A 467 -10.29 -8.03 -8.09
C GLU A 467 -9.27 -6.88 -8.04
N LEU A 468 -8.32 -6.86 -8.98
CA LEU A 468 -7.39 -5.73 -9.12
C LEU A 468 -8.13 -4.42 -9.41
N ALA A 469 -9.09 -4.42 -10.33
CA ALA A 469 -9.90 -3.25 -10.65
C ALA A 469 -10.63 -2.71 -9.42
N ARG A 470 -11.16 -3.59 -8.58
CA ARG A 470 -11.83 -3.26 -7.33
C ARG A 470 -10.88 -2.66 -6.30
N SER A 471 -9.74 -3.30 -6.09
CA SER A 471 -8.66 -2.83 -5.21
C SER A 471 -8.19 -1.42 -5.62
N MET A 472 -8.19 -1.09 -6.92
CA MET A 472 -7.80 0.24 -7.43
C MET A 472 -8.94 1.26 -7.48
N GLY A 473 -10.18 0.84 -7.76
CA GLY A 473 -11.29 1.72 -8.10
C GLY A 473 -12.35 1.90 -7.00
N GLU A 474 -12.49 0.95 -6.08
CA GLU A 474 -13.52 1.00 -5.02
C GLU A 474 -12.96 1.32 -3.64
N GLN A 475 -11.67 1.09 -3.43
CA GLN A 475 -11.05 1.26 -2.13
C GLN A 475 -11.06 2.73 -1.69
N PRO A 476 -11.51 3.03 -0.45
CA PRO A 476 -11.57 4.40 0.06
C PRO A 476 -10.22 4.93 0.53
N LEU A 477 -9.24 4.03 0.68
CA LEU A 477 -7.82 4.34 0.78
C LEU A 477 -7.15 3.87 -0.51
N ASP A 478 -6.10 4.56 -0.92
CA ASP A 478 -5.47 4.44 -2.22
C ASP A 478 -4.80 3.08 -2.44
N PHE A 479 -4.77 2.64 -3.71
CA PHE A 479 -3.90 1.55 -4.17
C PHE A 479 -2.47 2.06 -4.42
N THR A 480 -2.36 3.26 -5.00
CA THR A 480 -1.08 3.92 -5.28
C THR A 480 -1.01 5.27 -4.57
N GLU A 481 0.08 5.53 -3.84
CA GLU A 481 0.25 6.78 -3.09
C GLU A 481 0.60 7.95 -4.01
N GLN A 482 -0.14 9.04 -3.89
CA GLN A 482 0.13 10.29 -4.60
C GLN A 482 1.28 11.09 -3.95
N TYR A 483 1.38 11.03 -2.62
CA TYR A 483 2.27 11.90 -1.83
C TYR A 483 3.26 11.11 -0.97
N PHE A 484 3.93 10.11 -1.56
CA PHE A 484 4.93 9.32 -0.84
C PHE A 484 6.09 10.21 -0.31
N PRO A 485 6.44 10.21 0.99
CA PRO A 485 7.48 11.09 1.53
C PRO A 485 8.89 10.77 1.01
N THR A 486 9.54 11.72 0.34
CA THR A 486 10.94 11.56 -0.10
C THR A 486 11.87 11.25 1.07
N LYS A 487 11.62 11.88 2.24
CA LYS A 487 12.43 11.73 3.44
C LYS A 487 12.53 10.26 3.90
N LEU A 488 11.46 9.49 3.74
CA LEU A 488 11.41 8.07 4.12
C LEU A 488 12.45 7.25 3.35
N VAL A 489 12.49 7.38 2.02
CA VAL A 489 13.46 6.66 1.18
C VAL A 489 14.87 7.17 1.44
N THR A 490 15.08 8.49 1.51
CA THR A 490 16.43 9.03 1.75
C THR A 490 16.99 8.62 3.11
N ASP A 491 16.15 8.45 4.14
CA ASP A 491 16.62 7.93 5.43
C ASP A 491 17.19 6.52 5.30
N ILE A 492 16.53 5.67 4.51
CA ILE A 492 16.96 4.31 4.32
C ILE A 492 18.23 4.24 3.46
N GLU A 493 18.36 5.10 2.44
CA GLU A 493 19.62 5.26 1.69
C GLU A 493 20.78 5.70 2.61
N PHE A 494 20.49 6.57 3.60
CA PHE A 494 21.44 7.00 4.61
C PHE A 494 21.39 6.17 5.89
N ALA A 495 21.00 4.89 5.84
CA ALA A 495 20.91 4.01 7.01
C ALA A 495 22.21 3.93 7.84
N THR A 496 23.36 4.13 7.21
CA THR A 496 24.67 4.12 7.88
C THR A 496 25.07 5.46 8.50
N SER A 497 24.34 6.54 8.20
CA SER A 497 24.57 7.86 8.78
C SER A 497 24.25 7.87 10.29
N PRO A 498 24.95 8.67 11.12
CA PRO A 498 24.65 8.74 12.55
C PRO A 498 23.18 9.08 12.87
N GLN A 499 22.54 9.91 12.04
CA GLN A 499 21.18 10.39 12.21
C GLN A 499 20.12 9.29 12.06
N VAL A 500 20.38 8.32 11.20
CA VAL A 500 19.47 7.19 10.96
C VAL A 500 19.89 5.98 11.79
N LYS A 501 21.19 5.73 11.93
CA LYS A 501 21.71 4.61 12.71
C LYS A 501 21.26 4.65 14.17
N GLN A 502 21.10 5.84 14.76
CA GLN A 502 20.60 6.01 16.12
C GLN A 502 19.14 5.52 16.31
N LEU A 503 18.38 5.32 15.23
CA LEU A 503 17.00 4.82 15.28
C LEU A 503 16.95 3.30 15.51
N VAL A 504 18.05 2.59 15.28
CA VAL A 504 18.18 1.15 15.52
C VAL A 504 18.75 0.95 16.93
N VAL A 505 17.87 1.04 17.93
CA VAL A 505 18.23 0.98 19.36
C VAL A 505 18.40 -0.47 19.83
N HIS A 506 17.52 -1.35 19.36
CA HIS A 506 17.47 -2.78 19.67
C HIS A 506 17.72 -3.64 18.42
N PRO A 507 18.96 -3.72 17.90
CA PRO A 507 19.25 -4.46 16.66
C PRO A 507 18.87 -5.96 16.73
N GLU A 508 18.83 -6.55 17.93
CA GLU A 508 18.35 -7.91 18.15
C GLU A 508 16.84 -8.07 17.84
N GLY A 509 16.08 -6.98 17.81
CA GLY A 509 14.65 -6.97 17.49
C GLY A 509 14.31 -7.53 16.13
N LEU A 510 15.26 -7.48 15.18
CA LEU A 510 15.14 -8.07 13.85
C LEU A 510 14.99 -9.59 13.88
N THR A 511 15.50 -10.26 14.91
CA THR A 511 15.47 -11.73 15.05
C THR A 511 14.80 -12.21 16.34
N ALA A 512 14.22 -11.29 17.12
CA ALA A 512 13.63 -11.59 18.42
C ALA A 512 12.33 -12.41 18.36
N ASN A 513 11.60 -12.35 17.25
CA ASN A 513 10.32 -13.03 17.05
C ASN A 513 10.33 -13.88 15.77
N PRO A 514 9.47 -14.92 15.65
CA PRO A 514 9.34 -15.72 14.43
C PRO A 514 8.98 -14.85 13.22
N THR A 515 9.50 -15.20 12.04
CA THR A 515 9.28 -14.44 10.79
C THR A 515 8.83 -15.37 9.66
N LEU A 516 7.69 -15.06 9.04
CA LEU A 516 7.31 -15.62 7.74
C LEU A 516 7.89 -14.76 6.62
N THR A 517 8.65 -15.35 5.71
CA THR A 517 9.09 -14.67 4.48
C THR A 517 8.44 -15.34 3.28
N VAL A 518 7.71 -14.58 2.47
CA VAL A 518 7.11 -15.03 1.21
C VAL A 518 7.67 -14.18 0.08
N LEU A 519 8.15 -14.79 -0.99
CA LEU A 519 8.79 -14.10 -2.10
C LEU A 519 8.13 -14.45 -3.43
N ALA A 520 8.07 -13.46 -4.30
CA ALA A 520 7.66 -13.64 -5.68
C ALA A 520 8.71 -14.48 -6.42
N GLY A 521 8.26 -15.51 -7.14
CA GLY A 521 9.14 -16.42 -7.87
C GLY A 521 9.79 -15.79 -9.10
N ASP A 522 9.07 -14.86 -9.74
CA ASP A 522 9.49 -14.19 -10.98
C ASP A 522 9.61 -12.65 -10.79
N GLY A 523 9.29 -12.13 -9.58
CA GLY A 523 9.35 -10.71 -9.22
C GLY A 523 10.75 -10.13 -8.97
N LEU A 524 10.80 -8.92 -8.39
CA LEU A 524 12.04 -8.13 -8.25
C LEU A 524 13.13 -8.83 -7.43
N LEU A 525 12.74 -9.65 -6.44
CA LEU A 525 13.65 -10.34 -5.55
C LEU A 525 13.92 -11.80 -5.92
N ALA A 526 13.40 -12.26 -7.07
CA ALA A 526 13.54 -13.62 -7.56
C ALA A 526 15.00 -14.11 -7.53
N GLY A 527 15.25 -15.19 -6.78
CA GLY A 527 16.55 -15.82 -6.65
C GLY A 527 17.60 -15.07 -5.80
N ARG A 528 17.21 -14.01 -5.08
CA ARG A 528 18.16 -13.14 -4.34
C ARG A 528 18.07 -13.22 -2.82
N ALA A 529 16.99 -13.77 -2.29
CA ALA A 529 16.84 -13.82 -0.85
C ALA A 529 17.79 -14.82 -0.19
N PRO A 530 18.30 -14.51 1.02
CA PRO A 530 19.13 -15.44 1.78
C PRO A 530 18.38 -16.75 2.08
N TRP A 531 18.97 -17.89 1.71
CA TRP A 531 18.34 -19.21 1.88
C TRP A 531 18.15 -19.63 3.34
N ASP A 532 18.93 -19.03 4.25
CA ASP A 532 18.83 -19.22 5.70
C ASP A 532 17.56 -18.60 6.29
N LEU A 533 16.84 -17.75 5.56
CA LEU A 533 15.51 -17.28 5.93
C LEU A 533 14.40 -18.28 5.61
N HIS A 534 14.73 -19.39 4.93
CA HIS A 534 13.78 -20.43 4.50
C HIS A 534 12.48 -19.86 3.87
N PRO A 535 12.59 -18.98 2.85
CA PRO A 535 11.43 -18.30 2.31
C PRO A 535 10.46 -19.27 1.60
N VAL A 536 9.17 -18.98 1.72
CA VAL A 536 8.14 -19.55 0.85
C VAL A 536 8.26 -18.85 -0.50
N ILE A 537 8.54 -19.60 -1.56
CA ILE A 537 8.60 -19.06 -2.92
C ILE A 537 7.25 -19.27 -3.60
N ALA A 538 6.63 -18.19 -4.06
CA ALA A 538 5.39 -18.20 -4.84
C ALA A 538 5.74 -18.28 -6.34
N PRO A 539 5.68 -19.47 -6.96
CA PRO A 539 6.16 -19.65 -8.34
C PRO A 539 5.28 -18.87 -9.34
N GLY A 540 5.91 -18.19 -10.30
CA GLY A 540 5.22 -17.42 -11.34
C GLY A 540 4.70 -16.05 -10.88
N TYR A 541 4.80 -15.73 -9.58
CA TYR A 541 4.32 -14.46 -9.04
C TYR A 541 5.31 -13.35 -9.38
N GLN A 542 4.76 -12.20 -9.78
CA GLN A 542 5.44 -10.91 -9.86
C GLN A 542 5.40 -10.18 -8.52
N HIS A 543 6.02 -8.99 -8.49
CA HIS A 543 6.15 -8.19 -7.29
C HIS A 543 4.80 -7.94 -6.59
N LEU A 544 3.78 -7.49 -7.33
CA LEU A 544 2.48 -7.16 -6.73
C LEU A 544 1.58 -8.38 -6.51
N ASP A 545 1.85 -9.53 -7.15
CA ASP A 545 0.99 -10.72 -7.03
C ASP A 545 0.99 -11.30 -5.61
N VAL A 546 2.02 -11.02 -4.80
CA VAL A 546 2.00 -11.38 -3.36
C VAL A 546 0.90 -10.64 -2.57
N LEU A 547 0.28 -9.63 -3.16
CA LEU A 547 -0.87 -8.90 -2.62
C LEU A 547 -2.15 -9.13 -3.41
N THR A 548 -2.05 -9.27 -4.74
CA THR A 548 -3.20 -9.18 -5.65
C THR A 548 -3.68 -10.55 -6.15
N ALA A 549 -2.94 -11.63 -5.94
CA ALA A 549 -3.31 -12.94 -6.45
C ALA A 549 -4.71 -13.40 -6.01
N ALA A 550 -5.42 -14.01 -6.96
CA ALA A 550 -6.78 -14.48 -6.79
C ALA A 550 -6.86 -15.66 -5.81
N PRO A 551 -7.94 -15.80 -5.02
CA PRO A 551 -8.05 -16.83 -3.97
C PRO A 551 -7.86 -18.27 -4.49
N VAL A 552 -8.21 -18.52 -5.75
CA VAL A 552 -8.08 -19.83 -6.40
C VAL A 552 -7.22 -19.69 -7.65
N GLN A 553 -6.15 -20.47 -7.69
CA GLN A 553 -5.18 -20.46 -8.77
C GLN A 553 -5.63 -21.36 -9.94
N ASN A 554 -4.99 -21.23 -11.10
CA ASN A 554 -5.29 -22.00 -12.32
C ASN A 554 -5.26 -23.53 -12.15
N ASP A 555 -4.54 -24.04 -11.15
CA ASP A 555 -4.49 -25.47 -10.81
C ASP A 555 -5.58 -25.91 -9.80
N GLY A 556 -6.49 -24.99 -9.45
CA GLY A 556 -7.57 -25.19 -8.49
C GLY A 556 -7.14 -25.14 -7.03
N ARG A 557 -5.87 -24.82 -6.73
CA ARG A 557 -5.39 -24.71 -5.35
C ARG A 557 -5.62 -23.31 -4.77
N PRO A 558 -5.71 -23.19 -3.44
CA PRO A 558 -5.68 -21.89 -2.79
C PRO A 558 -4.40 -21.11 -3.09
N GLU A 559 -4.53 -19.79 -3.14
CA GLU A 559 -3.43 -18.83 -3.23
C GLU A 559 -2.41 -19.03 -2.10
N ILE A 560 -1.11 -18.96 -2.43
CA ILE A 560 -0.02 -19.41 -1.56
C ILE A 560 0.28 -18.42 -0.41
N VAL A 561 0.25 -17.12 -0.66
CA VAL A 561 0.62 -16.08 0.33
C VAL A 561 -0.38 -16.08 1.48
N SER A 562 -1.67 -15.98 1.16
CA SER A 562 -2.78 -15.96 2.10
C SER A 562 -2.86 -17.25 2.91
N SER A 563 -2.57 -18.40 2.28
CA SER A 563 -2.47 -19.70 2.95
C SER A 563 -1.37 -19.74 3.99
N ASN A 564 -0.20 -19.19 3.67
CA ASN A 564 0.92 -19.15 4.61
C ASN A 564 0.71 -18.10 5.71
N LEU A 565 0.11 -16.94 5.41
CA LEU A 565 -0.24 -15.94 6.41
C LEU A 565 -1.29 -16.47 7.41
N ALA A 566 -2.35 -17.13 6.94
CA ALA A 566 -3.35 -17.75 7.81
C ALA A 566 -2.74 -18.87 8.68
N ALA A 567 -1.85 -19.69 8.11
CA ALA A 567 -1.13 -20.73 8.85
C ALA A 567 -0.19 -20.14 9.91
N PHE A 568 0.57 -19.10 9.56
CA PHE A 568 1.47 -18.40 10.45
C PHE A 568 0.73 -17.69 11.59
N ALA A 569 -0.42 -17.07 11.30
CA ALA A 569 -1.29 -16.48 12.31
C ALA A 569 -1.69 -17.50 13.39
N ARG A 570 -2.03 -18.73 12.98
CA ARG A 570 -2.39 -19.80 13.91
C ARG A 570 -1.21 -20.23 14.80
N THR A 571 -0.02 -20.37 14.22
CA THR A 571 1.17 -20.85 14.92
C THR A 571 2.43 -20.14 14.39
N PRO A 572 2.81 -18.98 14.97
CA PRO A 572 4.04 -18.29 14.58
C PRO A 572 5.25 -19.10 15.06
N GLN A 573 5.95 -19.76 14.14
CA GLN A 573 7.15 -20.57 14.40
C GLN A 573 8.16 -20.44 13.27
#